data_AF-A0A6B1FG64-F1
#
_entry.id   AF-A0A6B1FG64-F1
#
_cell.length_a   1.000
_cell.length_b   1.000
_cell.length_c   1.000
_cell.angle_alpha   90.00
_cell.angle_beta   90.00
_cell.angle_gamma   90.00
#
_symmetry.space_group_name_H-M   'P 1'
#
loop_
_entity.id
_entity.type
_entity.pdbx_description
1 polymer ?
#
loop_
_entity_poly.entity_id
_entity_poly.type
_entity_poly.pdbx_seq_one_letter_code
_entity_poly.pdbx_strand_id
1 'polypeptide(L)'
;MSAIHTIEHELEYRYGRAGRGSVMTLFVSPLVDRRQQLHEFSLETEPAGPVSGFLDPWGNRGHFFDRHAPHDRLRIFARSRVEVEPGAGDTAGDAGSGIDVGLMLQPSRFVRPSSAVLEGFISASRIPRAHATLESLRNLRSRLYRLFEYTPGSTAAHSPIDRILQTGRGVCQDYAHVMASICRRWGIPARYVSGYLAPAPGATTRGESHAWVECWLPGLGWTGFDPANDSACGERHLRVAVGRDYGDVPPSRGVFSGAAESVLITQVTIASRGTDHIGDGDRGLQDSTLSRSTEPCKTQSDPSSPASSSGSRRFSRPRPPPNPRTANPPQSGPTLSAATSGAGPTSESPWPFSPR
;
A
#
# COMPACT_ATOMS: atom_id res chain seq x y z
N MET A 1 10.49 5.04 30.40
CA MET A 1 9.06 5.38 30.52
C MET A 1 8.52 5.57 29.12
N SER A 2 7.26 5.21 28.90
CA SER A 2 6.62 5.16 27.59
C SER A 2 6.17 6.55 27.14
N ALA A 3 6.22 6.80 25.84
CA ALA A 3 5.87 8.10 25.25
C ALA A 3 4.40 8.12 24.85
N ILE A 4 3.66 9.18 25.21
CA ILE A 4 2.24 9.34 24.85
C ILE A 4 2.10 10.41 23.77
N HIS A 5 1.45 10.02 22.68
CA HIS A 5 1.21 10.85 21.50
C HIS A 5 -0.28 11.00 21.27
N THR A 6 -0.74 12.24 21.13
CA THR A 6 -2.06 12.55 20.55
C THR A 6 -1.87 12.82 19.07
N ILE A 7 -2.60 12.10 18.22
CA ILE A 7 -2.56 12.25 16.76
C ILE A 7 -3.93 12.70 16.28
N GLU A 8 -3.95 13.74 15.45
CA GLU A 8 -5.13 14.18 14.72
C GLU A 8 -4.82 14.12 13.23
N HIS A 9 -5.62 13.38 12.45
CA HIS A 9 -5.49 13.28 11.01
C HIS A 9 -6.79 13.71 10.35
N GLU A 10 -6.72 14.81 9.61
CA GLU A 10 -7.80 15.32 8.78
C GLU A 10 -7.52 15.06 7.29
N LEU A 11 -8.53 14.50 6.61
CA LEU A 11 -8.60 14.38 5.15
C LEU A 11 -9.84 15.13 4.67
N GLU A 12 -9.66 16.13 3.82
CA GLU A 12 -10.76 16.87 3.19
C GLU A 12 -10.69 16.69 1.67
N TYR A 13 -11.65 15.94 1.12
CA TYR A 13 -11.88 15.87 -0.31
C TYR A 13 -12.81 17.01 -0.72
N ARG A 14 -12.41 17.78 -1.74
CA ARG A 14 -13.24 18.75 -2.43
C ARG A 14 -13.49 18.28 -3.85
N TYR A 15 -14.74 18.22 -4.26
CA TYR A 15 -15.18 17.79 -5.58
C TYR A 15 -15.71 19.01 -6.34
N GLY A 16 -15.35 19.15 -7.62
CA GLY A 16 -15.78 20.31 -8.43
C GLY A 16 -17.30 20.47 -8.60
N ARG A 17 -18.10 19.44 -8.28
CA ARG A 17 -19.57 19.45 -8.17
C ARG A 17 -20.03 18.41 -7.16
N ALA A 18 -21.21 18.61 -6.57
CA ALA A 18 -21.83 17.61 -5.71
C ALA A 18 -22.07 16.29 -6.46
N GLY A 19 -21.50 15.20 -5.95
CA GLY A 19 -21.63 13.86 -6.53
C GLY A 19 -22.87 13.12 -6.04
N ARG A 20 -23.04 11.88 -6.49
CA ARG A 20 -24.10 10.96 -6.01
C ARG A 20 -23.68 10.13 -4.80
N GLY A 21 -22.40 10.22 -4.40
CA GLY A 21 -21.92 9.62 -3.16
C GLY A 21 -20.45 9.22 -3.17
N SER A 22 -19.96 8.85 -2.00
CA SER A 22 -18.60 8.38 -1.73
C SER A 22 -18.63 7.00 -1.09
N VAL A 23 -17.71 6.13 -1.49
CA VAL A 23 -17.46 4.84 -0.83
C VAL A 23 -15.97 4.76 -0.50
N MET A 24 -15.64 4.69 0.79
CA MET A 24 -14.27 4.87 1.29
C MET A 24 -13.87 3.74 2.24
N THR A 25 -12.60 3.34 2.12
CA THR A 25 -11.84 2.52 3.06
C THR A 25 -10.70 3.36 3.61
N LEU A 26 -10.45 3.29 4.92
CA LEU A 26 -9.46 4.07 5.64
C LEU A 26 -8.57 3.19 6.51
N PHE A 27 -7.28 3.50 6.53
CA PHE A 27 -6.30 2.95 7.47
C PHE A 27 -5.69 4.13 8.23
N VAL A 28 -6.41 4.58 9.26
CA VAL A 28 -6.06 5.76 10.09
C VAL A 28 -6.04 5.48 11.60
N SER A 29 -6.48 4.29 12.03
CA SER A 29 -6.36 3.84 13.42
C SER A 29 -4.97 3.28 13.67
N PRO A 30 -4.22 3.77 14.67
CA PRO A 30 -2.98 3.15 15.10
C PRO A 30 -3.15 1.66 15.41
N LEU A 31 -2.11 0.88 15.10
CA LEU A 31 -2.06 -0.57 15.38
C LEU A 31 -1.78 -0.82 16.87
N VAL A 32 -2.07 -2.02 17.37
CA VAL A 32 -1.80 -2.41 18.76
C VAL A 32 -0.92 -3.65 18.78
N ASP A 33 0.21 -3.59 19.50
CA ASP A 33 1.10 -4.71 19.76
C ASP A 33 1.92 -4.51 21.05
N ARG A 34 2.95 -5.35 21.29
CA ARG A 34 3.78 -5.31 22.50
C ARG A 34 4.53 -3.98 22.72
N ARG A 35 4.70 -3.15 21.69
CA ARG A 35 5.40 -1.85 21.79
C ARG A 35 4.47 -0.65 21.58
N GLN A 36 3.21 -0.84 21.20
CA GLN A 36 2.29 0.26 20.93
C GLN A 36 0.89 -0.07 21.44
N GLN A 37 0.36 0.76 22.33
CA GLN A 37 -0.99 0.65 22.87
C GLN A 37 -1.85 1.81 22.40
N LEU A 38 -3.09 1.52 21.99
CA LEU A 38 -4.08 2.51 21.58
C LEU A 38 -5.08 2.69 22.73
N HIS A 39 -5.03 3.85 23.39
CA HIS A 39 -5.88 4.17 24.54
C HIS A 39 -7.25 4.72 24.10
N GLU A 40 -7.25 5.61 23.12
CA GLU A 40 -8.45 6.30 22.63
C GLU A 40 -8.38 6.38 21.10
N PHE A 41 -9.52 6.19 20.43
CA PHE A 41 -9.68 6.40 18.99
C PHE A 41 -11.10 6.89 18.68
N SER A 42 -11.21 7.96 17.91
CA SER A 42 -12.46 8.40 17.29
C SER A 42 -12.26 8.66 15.79
N LEU A 43 -13.32 8.47 15.02
CA LEU A 43 -13.35 8.69 13.58
C LEU A 43 -14.70 9.27 13.19
N GLU A 44 -14.66 10.50 12.67
CA GLU A 44 -15.83 11.29 12.30
C GLU A 44 -15.77 11.63 10.81
N THR A 45 -16.94 11.86 10.19
CA THR A 45 -17.05 12.28 8.80
C THR A 45 -18.06 13.40 8.64
N GLU A 46 -17.83 14.31 7.70
CA GLU A 46 -18.86 15.23 7.19
C GLU A 46 -19.03 15.00 5.69
N PRO A 47 -20.23 14.65 5.18
CA PRO A 47 -21.48 14.46 5.90
C PRO A 47 -21.42 13.36 6.97
N ALA A 48 -22.11 13.59 8.09
CA ALA A 48 -22.20 12.64 9.20
C ALA A 48 -22.94 11.36 8.77
N GLY A 49 -22.50 10.23 9.30
CA GLY A 49 -23.10 8.93 9.02
C GLY A 49 -22.33 7.79 9.71
N PRO A 50 -22.82 6.55 9.61
CA PRO A 50 -22.16 5.40 10.21
C PRO A 50 -20.78 5.14 9.59
N VAL A 51 -19.86 4.60 10.37
CA VAL A 51 -18.56 4.10 9.92
C VAL A 51 -18.37 2.72 10.54
N SER A 52 -18.03 1.73 9.72
CA SER A 52 -17.84 0.34 10.14
C SER A 52 -16.35 0.01 10.25
N GLY A 53 -15.90 -0.46 11.41
CA GLY A 53 -14.56 -1.02 11.57
C GLY A 53 -14.47 -2.46 11.07
N PHE A 54 -13.32 -2.86 10.54
CA PHE A 54 -12.97 -4.23 10.20
C PHE A 54 -11.51 -4.54 10.55
N LEU A 55 -11.15 -5.82 10.58
CA LEU A 55 -9.76 -6.27 10.61
C LEU A 55 -9.42 -6.84 9.22
N ASP A 56 -8.29 -6.41 8.66
CA ASP A 56 -7.79 -6.97 7.41
C ASP A 56 -6.93 -8.24 7.65
N PRO A 57 -6.53 -8.98 6.59
CA PRO A 57 -5.70 -10.18 6.74
C PRO A 57 -4.29 -9.94 7.31
N TRP A 58 -3.86 -8.68 7.44
CA TRP A 58 -2.59 -8.28 8.06
C TRP A 58 -2.77 -7.82 9.51
N GLY A 59 -3.97 -7.94 10.07
CA GLY A 59 -4.28 -7.50 11.44
C GLY A 59 -4.51 -6.00 11.60
N ASN A 60 -4.57 -5.23 10.51
CA ASN A 60 -4.81 -3.79 10.56
C ASN A 60 -6.27 -3.49 10.87
N ARG A 61 -6.52 -2.44 11.67
CA ARG A 61 -7.87 -1.92 11.90
C ARG A 61 -8.28 -0.95 10.79
N GLY A 62 -8.85 -1.51 9.73
CA GLY A 62 -9.49 -0.75 8.66
C GLY A 62 -10.84 -0.19 9.07
N HIS A 63 -11.25 0.90 8.43
CA HIS A 63 -12.59 1.48 8.55
C HIS A 63 -13.21 1.64 7.17
N PHE A 64 -14.52 1.48 7.07
CA PHE A 64 -15.26 1.58 5.82
C PHE A 64 -16.52 2.44 6.02
N PHE A 65 -16.88 3.22 5.01
CA PHE A 65 -18.19 3.87 4.96
C PHE A 65 -18.65 4.13 3.52
N ASP A 66 -19.97 4.19 3.37
CA ASP A 66 -20.68 4.76 2.23
C ASP A 66 -21.37 6.09 2.62
N ARG A 67 -21.44 7.03 1.69
CA ARG A 67 -22.20 8.29 1.84
C ARG A 67 -23.01 8.52 0.58
N HIS A 68 -24.29 8.18 0.62
CA HIS A 68 -25.22 8.34 -0.50
C HIS A 68 -25.83 9.75 -0.66
N ALA A 69 -25.77 10.59 0.37
CA ALA A 69 -26.22 11.96 0.28
C ALA A 69 -25.31 12.76 -0.67
N PRO A 70 -25.85 13.55 -1.63
CA PRO A 70 -25.02 14.38 -2.49
C PRO A 70 -24.17 15.38 -1.72
N HIS A 71 -22.87 15.42 -2.03
CA HIS A 71 -21.91 16.32 -1.40
C HIS A 71 -20.79 16.70 -2.37
N ASP A 72 -20.30 17.93 -2.24
CA ASP A 72 -19.12 18.50 -2.90
C ASP A 72 -17.90 18.56 -1.95
N ARG A 73 -18.10 18.37 -0.64
CA ARG A 73 -17.07 18.19 0.37
C ARG A 73 -17.26 16.89 1.13
N LEU A 74 -16.19 16.13 1.32
CA LEU A 74 -16.12 15.02 2.28
C LEU A 74 -14.94 15.27 3.23
N ARG A 75 -15.23 15.61 4.48
CA ARG A 75 -14.23 15.71 5.56
C ARG A 75 -14.22 14.40 6.34
N ILE A 76 -13.05 13.96 6.74
CA ILE A 76 -12.80 12.78 7.56
C ILE A 76 -11.81 13.22 8.63
N PHE A 77 -12.16 13.03 9.90
CA PHE A 77 -11.33 13.45 11.03
C PHE A 77 -11.12 12.25 11.95
N ALA A 78 -9.88 11.80 12.06
CA ALA A 78 -9.47 10.74 12.97
C ALA A 78 -8.65 11.34 14.13
N ARG A 79 -9.00 11.00 15.36
CA ARG A 79 -8.21 11.36 16.54
C ARG A 79 -7.83 10.10 17.31
N SER A 80 -6.59 10.03 17.76
CA SER A 80 -6.10 8.90 18.56
C SER A 80 -5.14 9.33 19.66
N ARG A 81 -5.10 8.53 20.72
CA ARG A 81 -4.13 8.63 21.80
C ARG A 81 -3.37 7.31 21.91
N VAL A 82 -2.07 7.38 21.64
CA VAL A 82 -1.19 6.22 21.52
C VAL A 82 -0.08 6.30 22.56
N GLU A 83 0.23 5.18 23.19
CA GLU A 83 1.42 5.01 24.03
C GLU A 83 2.41 4.08 23.34
N VAL A 84 3.69 4.46 23.33
CA VAL A 84 4.76 3.68 22.69
C VAL A 84 5.86 3.36 23.69
N GLU A 85 6.22 2.07 23.76
CA GLU A 85 7.26 1.57 24.66
C GLU A 85 8.67 2.00 24.19
N PRO A 86 9.50 2.52 25.12
CA PRO A 86 10.84 2.95 24.80
C PRO A 86 11.73 1.72 24.53
N GLY A 87 12.63 1.84 23.58
CA GLY A 87 13.55 0.76 23.25
C GLY A 87 14.25 0.98 21.93
N ALA A 88 15.40 0.32 21.76
CA ALA A 88 16.20 0.38 20.54
C ALA A 88 15.30 0.24 19.29
N GLY A 89 15.50 1.11 18.30
CA GLY A 89 14.60 1.25 17.16
C GLY A 89 14.66 0.10 16.15
N ASP A 90 15.17 -1.06 16.56
CA ASP A 90 15.49 -2.19 15.69
C ASP A 90 14.64 -3.43 16.03
N THR A 91 13.54 -3.28 16.75
CA THR A 91 12.54 -4.34 16.99
C THR A 91 11.12 -3.75 16.96
N ALA A 92 10.39 -4.03 15.89
CA ALA A 92 8.93 -3.95 15.94
C ALA A 92 8.45 -5.08 16.87
N GLY A 93 7.52 -4.79 17.79
CA GLY A 93 7.24 -5.64 18.97
C GLY A 93 6.59 -7.00 18.71
N ASP A 94 6.67 -7.53 17.49
CA ASP A 94 5.77 -8.54 16.99
C ASP A 94 6.48 -9.81 16.47
N ALA A 95 7.11 -10.52 17.40
CA ALA A 95 7.24 -11.96 17.26
C ALA A 95 5.84 -12.60 17.33
N GLY A 96 5.23 -12.88 16.18
CA GLY A 96 4.03 -13.71 16.08
C GLY A 96 2.71 -13.05 15.68
N SER A 97 2.70 -12.15 14.69
CA SER A 97 1.49 -11.50 14.11
C SER A 97 0.39 -12.45 13.57
N GLY A 98 0.52 -13.76 13.70
CA GLY A 98 -0.33 -14.78 13.04
C GLY A 98 -0.13 -14.91 11.53
N ILE A 99 0.38 -13.87 10.87
CA ILE A 99 0.67 -13.83 9.43
C ILE A 99 1.87 -14.75 9.13
N ASP A 100 1.74 -15.60 8.10
CA ASP A 100 2.88 -16.30 7.51
C ASP A 100 3.88 -15.30 6.96
N VAL A 101 5.06 -15.26 7.58
CA VAL A 101 6.21 -14.43 7.19
C VAL A 101 6.59 -14.66 5.72
N GLY A 102 6.37 -15.86 5.17
CA GLY A 102 6.59 -16.18 3.75
C GLY A 102 5.73 -15.37 2.78
N LEU A 103 4.56 -14.88 3.20
CA LEU A 103 3.73 -13.97 2.37
C LEU A 103 4.46 -12.64 2.10
N MET A 104 5.33 -12.21 3.01
CA MET A 104 6.12 -10.98 2.89
C MET A 104 7.40 -11.17 2.05
N LEU A 105 7.54 -12.30 1.36
CA LEU A 105 8.49 -12.51 0.25
C LEU A 105 7.83 -12.31 -1.12
N GLN A 106 6.50 -12.35 -1.20
CA GLN A 106 5.78 -12.34 -2.47
C GLN A 106 5.84 -10.96 -3.17
N PRO A 107 5.77 -10.93 -4.52
CA PRO A 107 5.59 -9.69 -5.25
C PRO A 107 4.23 -9.06 -4.95
N SER A 108 4.15 -7.75 -5.06
CA SER A 108 2.92 -6.96 -4.94
C SER A 108 2.91 -5.84 -6.01
N ARG A 109 1.99 -4.87 -5.89
CA ARG A 109 1.75 -3.86 -6.93
C ARG A 109 2.99 -3.01 -7.22
N PHE A 110 3.61 -2.49 -6.16
CA PHE A 110 4.76 -1.60 -6.20
C PHE A 110 6.07 -2.32 -5.91
N VAL A 111 6.04 -3.34 -5.05
CA VAL A 111 7.22 -4.15 -4.72
C VAL A 111 7.33 -5.33 -5.68
N ARG A 112 8.25 -5.23 -6.65
CA ARG A 112 8.51 -6.26 -7.68
C ARG A 112 9.96 -6.75 -7.58
N PRO A 113 10.25 -7.77 -6.74
CA PRO A 113 11.62 -8.12 -6.38
C PRO A 113 12.50 -8.53 -7.56
N SER A 114 11.92 -9.11 -8.62
CA SER A 114 12.66 -9.61 -9.79
C SER A 114 12.54 -8.71 -11.03
N SER A 115 12.31 -7.40 -10.86
CA SER A 115 12.28 -6.48 -12.02
C SER A 115 13.69 -6.23 -12.56
N ALA A 116 13.82 -6.18 -13.89
CA ALA A 116 15.11 -5.91 -14.54
C ALA A 116 15.67 -4.52 -14.18
N VAL A 117 14.79 -3.55 -13.89
CA VAL A 117 15.18 -2.20 -13.43
C VAL A 117 15.82 -2.26 -12.05
N LEU A 118 15.28 -3.07 -11.13
CA LEU A 118 15.84 -3.24 -9.79
C LEU A 118 17.20 -3.96 -9.84
N GLU A 119 17.32 -5.04 -10.62
CA GLU A 119 18.58 -5.77 -10.78
C GLU A 119 19.68 -4.88 -11.41
N GLY A 120 19.31 -4.10 -12.43
CA GLY A 120 20.20 -3.10 -13.05
C GLY A 120 20.67 -2.05 -12.04
N PHE A 121 19.76 -1.53 -11.20
CA PHE A 121 20.11 -0.58 -10.13
C PHE A 121 21.03 -1.19 -9.07
N ILE A 122 20.71 -2.39 -8.55
CA ILE A 122 21.54 -3.10 -7.56
C ILE A 122 22.98 -3.26 -8.08
N SER A 123 23.12 -3.67 -9.35
CA SER A 123 24.40 -3.86 -10.01
C SER A 123 25.15 -2.54 -10.23
N ALA A 124 24.51 -1.55 -10.85
CA ALA A 124 25.11 -0.25 -11.17
C ALA A 124 25.54 0.53 -9.92
N SER A 125 24.69 0.55 -8.89
CA SER A 125 24.97 1.17 -7.58
C SER A 125 25.85 0.30 -6.67
N ARG A 126 26.30 -0.87 -7.16
CA ARG A 126 27.19 -1.84 -6.46
C ARG A 126 26.72 -2.18 -5.05
N ILE A 127 25.41 -2.37 -4.85
CA ILE A 127 24.84 -2.62 -3.53
C ILE A 127 25.22 -4.05 -3.10
N PRO A 128 25.97 -4.25 -2.00
CA PRO A 128 26.32 -5.58 -1.53
C PRO A 128 25.06 -6.35 -1.16
N ARG A 129 25.03 -7.66 -1.43
CA ARG A 129 23.93 -8.52 -0.99
C ARG A 129 23.78 -8.42 0.53
N ALA A 130 22.60 -8.00 0.99
CA ALA A 130 22.28 -8.03 2.39
C ALA A 130 21.84 -9.44 2.83
N HIS A 131 22.10 -9.72 4.10
CA HIS A 131 21.63 -10.90 4.81
C HIS A 131 20.55 -10.48 5.82
N ALA A 132 19.79 -11.44 6.35
CA ALA A 132 18.84 -11.20 7.43
C ALA A 132 19.57 -11.02 8.78
N THR A 133 20.42 -9.98 8.86
CA THR A 133 21.10 -9.54 10.07
C THR A 133 20.95 -8.02 10.22
N LEU A 134 20.95 -7.56 11.47
CA LEU A 134 20.70 -6.16 11.80
C LEU A 134 21.72 -5.21 11.15
N GLU A 135 23.00 -5.54 11.23
CA GLU A 135 24.09 -4.76 10.63
C GLU A 135 23.95 -4.67 9.11
N SER A 136 23.62 -5.79 8.45
CA SER A 136 23.51 -5.85 6.99
C SER A 136 22.35 -4.98 6.46
N LEU A 137 21.22 -4.99 7.16
CA LEU A 137 20.08 -4.14 6.82
C LEU A 137 20.26 -2.66 7.20
N ARG A 138 20.97 -2.35 8.30
CA ARG A 138 21.42 -0.98 8.58
C ARG A 138 22.33 -0.45 7.47
N ASN A 139 23.30 -1.25 7.03
CA ASN A 139 24.19 -0.89 5.92
C ASN A 139 23.42 -0.68 4.60
N LEU A 140 22.39 -1.49 4.32
CA LEU A 140 21.48 -1.28 3.19
C LEU A 140 20.70 0.04 3.31
N ARG A 141 20.06 0.28 4.47
CA ARG A 141 19.32 1.51 4.78
C ARG A 141 20.16 2.75 4.54
N SER A 142 21.35 2.83 5.14
CA SER A 142 22.25 3.97 5.00
C SER A 142 22.79 4.15 3.58
N ARG A 143 22.90 3.06 2.81
CA ARG A 143 23.30 3.15 1.39
C ARG A 143 22.17 3.69 0.52
N LEU A 144 20.93 3.27 0.75
CA LEU A 144 19.77 3.80 0.03
C LEU A 144 19.54 5.29 0.35
N TYR A 145 19.67 5.69 1.62
CA TYR A 145 19.63 7.10 2.02
C TYR A 145 20.60 7.99 1.23
N ARG A 146 21.83 7.52 1.01
CA ARG A 146 22.86 8.26 0.25
C ARG A 146 22.72 8.17 -1.28
N LEU A 147 21.93 7.24 -1.80
CA LEU A 147 21.74 7.05 -3.25
C LEU A 147 20.60 7.89 -3.81
N PHE A 148 19.73 8.44 -2.96
CA PHE A 148 18.51 9.14 -3.35
C PHE A 148 18.39 10.50 -2.68
N GLU A 149 17.83 11.47 -3.40
CA GLU A 149 17.43 12.78 -2.90
C GLU A 149 15.95 12.74 -2.48
N TYR A 150 15.65 13.23 -1.27
CA TYR A 150 14.27 13.38 -0.81
C TYR A 150 13.65 14.60 -1.49
N THR A 151 12.68 14.38 -2.37
CA THR A 151 12.06 15.43 -3.19
C THR A 151 10.54 15.29 -3.21
N PRO A 152 9.79 16.03 -2.35
CA PRO A 152 8.33 16.09 -2.40
C PRO A 152 7.83 16.46 -3.81
N GLY A 153 6.78 15.76 -4.27
CA GLY A 153 6.19 15.98 -5.60
C GLY A 153 7.00 15.43 -6.79
N SER A 154 8.16 14.80 -6.58
CA SER A 154 8.89 14.09 -7.65
C SER A 154 8.21 12.79 -8.10
N THR A 155 7.38 12.22 -7.23
CA THR A 155 6.57 11.02 -7.44
C THR A 155 5.13 11.28 -6.98
N ALA A 156 4.20 10.44 -7.45
CA ALA A 156 2.83 10.39 -6.95
C ALA A 156 2.62 9.08 -6.17
N ALA A 157 1.59 9.02 -5.32
CA ALA A 157 1.28 7.82 -4.50
C ALA A 157 1.10 6.50 -5.30
N HIS A 158 0.92 6.57 -6.63
CA HIS A 158 0.81 5.43 -7.54
C HIS A 158 2.00 5.25 -8.50
N SER A 159 3.10 5.98 -8.31
CA SER A 159 4.35 5.80 -9.05
C SER A 159 4.91 4.38 -8.83
N PRO A 160 5.45 3.71 -9.87
CA PRO A 160 6.24 2.49 -9.69
C PRO A 160 7.64 2.85 -9.17
N ILE A 161 8.27 1.91 -8.44
CA ILE A 161 9.65 2.04 -7.94
C ILE A 161 10.66 2.41 -9.05
N ASP A 162 10.42 1.96 -10.27
CA ASP A 162 11.20 2.28 -11.47
C ASP A 162 11.47 3.78 -11.62
N ARG A 163 10.58 4.66 -11.10
CA ARG A 163 10.78 6.12 -11.11
C ARG A 163 11.96 6.55 -10.23
N ILE A 164 11.93 6.25 -8.92
CA ILE A 164 13.05 6.62 -8.01
C ILE A 164 14.35 5.94 -8.43
N LEU A 165 14.30 4.70 -8.93
CA LEU A 165 15.46 3.96 -9.43
C LEU A 165 16.13 4.62 -10.66
N GLN A 166 15.36 5.36 -11.46
CA GLN A 166 15.84 6.07 -12.66
C GLN A 166 16.22 7.53 -12.38
N THR A 167 15.45 8.24 -11.55
CA THR A 167 15.65 9.67 -11.28
C THR A 167 16.62 9.94 -10.14
N GLY A 168 16.78 8.98 -9.22
CA GLY A 168 17.44 9.19 -7.94
C GLY A 168 16.64 10.06 -6.96
N ARG A 169 15.34 10.32 -7.21
CA ARG A 169 14.50 11.26 -6.43
C ARG A 169 13.16 10.63 -6.06
N GLY A 170 12.71 10.82 -4.81
CA GLY A 170 11.42 10.31 -4.34
C GLY A 170 11.07 10.77 -2.92
N VAL A 171 10.05 10.14 -2.33
CA VAL A 171 9.57 10.39 -0.95
C VAL A 171 9.60 9.11 -0.11
N CYS A 172 9.25 9.17 1.17
CA CYS A 172 9.39 8.05 2.12
C CYS A 172 8.76 6.74 1.63
N GLN A 173 7.60 6.81 0.94
CA GLN A 173 6.97 5.67 0.27
C GLN A 173 7.92 4.97 -0.72
N ASP A 174 8.59 5.73 -1.59
CA ASP A 174 9.47 5.19 -2.63
C ASP A 174 10.69 4.50 -2.00
N TYR A 175 11.32 5.12 -1.01
CA TYR A 175 12.45 4.54 -0.29
C TYR A 175 12.06 3.23 0.41
N ALA A 176 10.89 3.18 1.05
CA ALA A 176 10.36 1.98 1.69
C ALA A 176 10.06 0.86 0.67
N HIS A 177 9.47 1.18 -0.49
CA HIS A 177 9.24 0.20 -1.56
C HIS A 177 10.53 -0.32 -2.20
N VAL A 178 11.54 0.53 -2.40
CA VAL A 178 12.86 0.10 -2.90
C VAL A 178 13.54 -0.83 -1.90
N MET A 179 13.61 -0.44 -0.62
CA MET A 179 14.25 -1.30 0.40
C MET A 179 13.51 -2.63 0.56
N ALA A 180 12.17 -2.64 0.59
CA ALA A 180 11.37 -3.86 0.61
C ALA A 180 11.62 -4.75 -0.63
N SER A 181 11.75 -4.16 -1.82
CA SER A 181 12.02 -4.89 -3.07
C SER A 181 13.39 -5.58 -3.03
N ILE A 182 14.42 -4.87 -2.56
CA ILE A 182 15.78 -5.41 -2.40
C ILE A 182 15.82 -6.53 -1.36
N CYS A 183 15.20 -6.33 -0.19
CA CYS A 183 15.10 -7.34 0.86
C CYS A 183 14.43 -8.62 0.35
N ARG A 184 13.24 -8.52 -0.24
CA ARG A 184 12.51 -9.69 -0.80
C ARG A 184 13.31 -10.38 -1.89
N ARG A 185 14.02 -9.64 -2.74
CA ARG A 185 14.87 -10.19 -3.82
C ARG A 185 16.01 -11.06 -3.28
N TRP A 186 16.47 -10.77 -2.07
CA TRP A 186 17.49 -11.55 -1.37
C TRP A 186 16.95 -12.59 -0.38
N GLY A 187 15.63 -12.83 -0.39
CA GLY A 187 14.98 -13.81 0.48
C GLY A 187 14.76 -13.33 1.91
N ILE A 188 14.82 -12.01 2.15
CA ILE A 188 14.53 -11.39 3.44
C ILE A 188 13.06 -10.94 3.41
N PRO A 189 12.17 -11.53 4.23
CA PRO A 189 10.78 -11.09 4.31
C PRO A 189 10.71 -9.63 4.76
N ALA A 190 9.96 -8.81 4.04
CA ALA A 190 9.87 -7.38 4.31
C ALA A 190 8.42 -6.90 4.10
N ARG A 191 7.86 -6.18 5.08
CA ARG A 191 6.53 -5.57 5.01
C ARG A 191 6.63 -4.05 5.00
N TYR A 192 5.77 -3.41 4.22
CA TYR A 192 5.62 -1.96 4.19
C TYR A 192 4.80 -1.52 5.41
N VAL A 193 5.20 -0.39 6.01
CA VAL A 193 4.48 0.20 7.14
C VAL A 193 4.02 1.59 6.76
N SER A 194 2.72 1.83 6.90
CA SER A 194 2.10 3.15 6.88
C SER A 194 1.89 3.61 8.33
N GLY A 195 2.24 4.86 8.62
CA GLY A 195 2.13 5.41 9.96
C GLY A 195 2.38 6.90 10.00
N TYR A 196 2.87 7.38 11.14
CA TYR A 196 3.25 8.76 11.37
C TYR A 196 4.64 8.85 12.00
N LEU A 197 5.37 9.91 11.68
CA LEU A 197 6.62 10.24 12.38
C LEU A 197 6.34 11.37 13.38
N ALA A 198 6.33 11.04 14.67
CA ALA A 198 6.15 12.01 15.73
C ALA A 198 7.33 13.01 15.79
N PRO A 199 7.12 14.27 16.22
CA PRO A 199 8.21 15.18 16.52
C PRO A 199 9.02 14.70 17.74
N ALA A 200 10.09 15.43 18.07
CA ALA A 200 10.81 15.21 19.33
C ALA A 200 9.88 15.40 20.55
N PRO A 201 10.16 14.75 21.70
CA PRO A 201 9.36 14.90 22.91
C PRO A 201 9.18 16.35 23.34
N GLY A 202 7.99 16.69 23.86
CA GLY A 202 7.65 18.05 24.30
C GLY A 202 7.23 19.02 23.18
N ALA A 203 7.37 18.63 21.91
CA ALA A 203 6.87 19.41 20.79
C ALA A 203 5.46 18.99 20.36
N THR A 204 4.64 19.99 20.03
CA THR A 204 3.46 19.82 19.16
C THR A 204 3.80 20.43 17.81
N THR A 205 3.75 19.62 16.76
CA THR A 205 4.01 20.11 15.40
C THR A 205 2.95 19.58 14.45
N ARG A 206 2.91 20.15 13.23
CA ARG A 206 2.42 19.41 12.07
C ARG A 206 3.18 18.08 12.04
N GLY A 207 2.44 16.98 12.11
CA GLY A 207 2.95 15.66 11.84
C GLY A 207 2.97 15.41 10.33
N GLU A 208 3.71 14.40 9.90
CA GLU A 208 3.64 13.90 8.54
C GLU A 208 3.26 12.42 8.57
N SER A 209 2.36 12.02 7.66
CA SER A 209 2.18 10.62 7.31
C SER A 209 3.51 10.10 6.77
N HIS A 210 4.02 9.03 7.38
CA HIS A 210 5.34 8.49 7.07
C HIS A 210 5.25 7.03 6.65
N ALA A 211 6.28 6.60 5.94
CA ALA A 211 6.39 5.25 5.42
C ALA A 211 7.80 4.68 5.65
N TRP A 212 7.85 3.43 6.08
CA TRP A 212 9.10 2.71 6.29
C TRP A 212 8.91 1.21 6.01
N VAL A 213 9.98 0.43 6.18
CA VAL A 213 9.95 -1.02 5.99
C VAL A 213 10.25 -1.73 7.30
N GLU A 214 9.53 -2.81 7.58
CA GLU A 214 9.90 -3.78 8.61
C GLU A 214 10.39 -5.06 7.94
N CYS A 215 11.58 -5.54 8.32
CA CYS A 215 12.17 -6.77 7.79
C CYS A 215 12.19 -7.85 8.87
N TRP A 216 11.97 -9.11 8.51
CA TRP A 216 12.05 -10.23 9.45
C TRP A 216 13.51 -10.65 9.66
N LEU A 217 13.96 -10.56 10.91
CA LEU A 217 15.27 -10.97 11.37
C LEU A 217 15.15 -12.21 12.29
N PRO A 218 15.81 -13.35 11.96
CA PRO A 218 15.85 -14.51 12.84
C PRO A 218 16.32 -14.13 14.26
N GLY A 219 15.55 -14.50 15.27
CA GLY A 219 15.82 -14.20 16.68
C GLY A 219 15.40 -12.80 17.16
N LEU A 220 15.15 -11.84 16.27
CA LEU A 220 14.68 -10.48 16.61
C LEU A 220 13.21 -10.22 16.22
N GLY A 221 12.68 -10.96 15.24
CA GLY A 221 11.33 -10.79 14.72
C GLY A 221 11.26 -9.70 13.64
N TRP A 222 10.15 -8.98 13.55
CA TRP A 222 10.04 -7.81 12.67
C TRP A 222 10.92 -6.67 13.20
N THR A 223 11.71 -6.06 12.33
CA THR A 223 12.62 -4.95 12.66
C THR A 223 12.40 -3.79 11.70
N GLY A 224 12.08 -2.61 12.22
CA GLY A 224 11.85 -1.41 11.41
C GLY A 224 13.14 -0.71 10.95
N PHE A 225 13.18 -0.31 9.69
CA PHE A 225 14.22 0.50 9.08
C PHE A 225 13.59 1.66 8.33
N ASP A 226 14.09 2.87 8.59
CA ASP A 226 13.69 4.09 7.91
C ASP A 226 14.77 4.53 6.90
N PRO A 227 14.69 4.09 5.64
CA PRO A 227 15.66 4.46 4.60
C PRO A 227 15.57 5.93 4.17
N ALA A 228 14.46 6.63 4.45
CA ALA A 228 14.30 8.04 4.09
C ALA A 228 15.01 8.98 5.08
N ASN A 229 15.14 8.57 6.35
CA ASN A 229 15.81 9.35 7.40
C ASN A 229 17.11 8.73 7.93
N ASP A 230 17.62 7.66 7.30
CA ASP A 230 18.72 6.80 7.79
C ASP A 230 18.61 6.42 9.28
N SER A 231 17.39 6.14 9.75
CA SER A 231 17.12 5.95 11.18
C SER A 231 16.57 4.57 11.52
N ALA A 232 16.62 4.23 12.81
CA ALA A 232 15.98 3.05 13.36
C ALA A 232 14.56 3.44 13.80
N CYS A 233 13.57 2.56 13.63
CA CYS A 233 12.18 2.83 13.95
C CYS A 233 11.92 2.71 15.46
N GLY A 234 12.00 3.84 16.17
CA GLY A 234 11.86 3.93 17.63
C GLY A 234 10.49 4.43 18.08
N GLU A 235 10.45 5.00 19.29
CA GLU A 235 9.23 5.56 19.93
C GLU A 235 8.49 6.61 19.08
N ARG A 236 9.19 7.27 18.15
CA ARG A 236 8.61 8.28 17.25
C ARG A 236 7.91 7.69 16.02
N HIS A 237 8.04 6.40 15.73
CA HIS A 237 7.48 5.74 14.55
C HIS A 237 6.13 5.10 14.88
N LEU A 238 5.07 5.91 14.83
CA LEU A 238 3.72 5.53 15.24
C LEU A 238 3.04 4.71 14.14
N ARG A 239 2.81 3.42 14.39
CA ARG A 239 2.33 2.46 13.38
C ARG A 239 0.83 2.52 13.20
N VAL A 240 0.36 2.55 11.96
CA VAL A 240 -1.08 2.56 11.64
C VAL A 240 -1.48 1.27 10.93
N ALA A 241 -0.77 0.90 9.87
CA ALA A 241 -1.08 -0.31 9.13
C ALA A 241 0.16 -0.90 8.44
N VAL A 242 0.20 -2.23 8.32
CA VAL A 242 1.28 -3.00 7.69
C VAL A 242 0.74 -3.82 6.52
N GLY A 243 1.50 -3.91 5.42
CA GLY A 243 1.07 -4.67 4.25
C GLY A 243 2.24 -5.04 3.34
N ARG A 244 1.97 -5.61 2.16
CA ARG A 244 3.06 -5.90 1.20
C ARG A 244 3.56 -4.63 0.54
N ASP A 245 2.69 -3.67 0.27
CA ASP A 245 3.06 -2.32 -0.16
C ASP A 245 1.93 -1.33 0.14
N TYR A 246 2.08 -0.08 -0.32
CA TYR A 246 1.09 0.99 -0.16
C TYR A 246 -0.29 0.63 -0.75
N GLY A 247 -0.39 -0.30 -1.70
CA GLY A 247 -1.66 -0.72 -2.29
C GLY A 247 -2.55 -1.55 -1.36
N ASP A 248 -1.96 -2.21 -0.37
CA ASP A 248 -2.68 -2.93 0.69
C ASP A 248 -3.16 -1.96 1.80
N VAL A 249 -2.36 -0.95 2.14
CA VAL A 249 -2.55 -0.08 3.32
C VAL A 249 -2.48 1.44 3.05
N PRO A 250 -3.20 1.99 2.06
CA PRO A 250 -3.24 3.44 1.85
C PRO A 250 -4.07 4.10 2.96
N PRO A 251 -3.66 5.26 3.52
CA PRO A 251 -4.41 5.93 4.60
C PRO A 251 -5.89 6.18 4.26
N SER A 252 -6.16 6.46 3.00
CA SER A 252 -7.51 6.47 2.44
C SER A 252 -7.52 5.93 1.00
N ARG A 253 -8.59 5.20 0.66
CA ARG A 253 -8.86 4.68 -0.68
C ARG A 253 -10.36 4.61 -0.90
N GLY A 254 -10.84 5.02 -2.06
CA GLY A 254 -12.25 4.88 -2.38
C GLY A 254 -12.63 5.43 -3.74
N VAL A 255 -13.93 5.43 -4.00
CA VAL A 255 -14.52 5.92 -5.25
C VAL A 255 -15.55 6.99 -4.92
N PHE A 256 -15.51 8.09 -5.69
CA PHE A 256 -16.52 9.12 -5.71
C PHE A 256 -17.37 8.99 -6.97
N SER A 257 -18.69 8.91 -6.79
CA SER A 257 -19.65 8.77 -7.89
C SER A 257 -20.05 10.14 -8.43
N GLY A 258 -19.19 10.74 -9.25
CA GLY A 258 -19.46 12.03 -9.89
C GLY A 258 -18.47 12.36 -11.01
N ALA A 259 -18.92 13.12 -12.02
CA ALA A 259 -18.10 13.58 -13.14
C ALA A 259 -17.26 14.82 -12.77
N ALA A 260 -16.59 14.78 -11.61
CA ALA A 260 -15.86 15.90 -11.04
C ALA A 260 -14.39 15.52 -10.78
N GLU A 261 -13.50 16.47 -11.08
CA GLU A 261 -12.16 16.48 -10.52
C GLU A 261 -12.24 16.59 -8.99
N SER A 262 -11.28 15.99 -8.29
CA SER A 262 -11.19 16.08 -6.83
C SER A 262 -9.82 16.53 -6.37
N VAL A 263 -9.81 17.29 -5.29
CA VAL A 263 -8.63 17.76 -4.59
C VAL A 263 -8.66 17.13 -3.20
N LEU A 264 -7.57 16.44 -2.83
CA LEU A 264 -7.37 15.96 -1.47
C LEU A 264 -6.51 16.96 -0.72
N ILE A 265 -7.02 17.46 0.39
CA ILE A 265 -6.25 18.17 1.40
C ILE A 265 -6.01 17.20 2.55
N THR A 266 -4.76 17.05 2.97
CA THR A 266 -4.38 16.22 4.12
C THR A 266 -3.63 17.07 5.16
N GLN A 267 -3.99 16.91 6.43
CA GLN A 267 -3.33 17.57 7.56
C GLN A 267 -3.19 16.58 8.71
N VAL A 268 -1.99 16.46 9.25
CA VAL A 268 -1.71 15.67 10.45
C VAL A 268 -1.12 16.60 11.51
N THR A 269 -1.60 16.49 12.74
CA THR A 269 -1.04 17.15 13.93
C THR A 269 -0.64 16.07 14.93
N ILE A 270 0.57 16.18 15.50
CA ILE A 270 1.04 15.25 16.53
C ILE A 270 1.54 16.07 17.73
N ALA A 271 0.95 15.81 18.88
CA ALA A 271 1.41 16.34 20.16
C ALA A 271 2.08 15.21 20.95
N SER A 272 3.40 15.33 21.17
CA SER A 272 4.18 14.37 21.95
C SER A 272 4.35 14.88 23.38
N ARG A 273 3.68 14.28 24.35
CA ARG A 273 3.94 14.59 25.77
C ARG A 273 5.25 13.91 26.19
N GLY A 274 6.25 14.72 26.52
CA GLY A 274 7.47 14.26 27.17
C GLY A 274 7.20 13.71 28.57
N THR A 275 8.13 12.91 29.08
CA THR A 275 8.04 12.29 30.41
C THR A 275 8.43 13.29 31.51
N ASP A 276 7.63 14.34 31.66
CA ASP A 276 7.77 15.31 32.76
C ASP A 276 6.82 14.97 33.92
N HIS A 277 7.24 15.33 35.13
CA HIS A 277 6.58 14.96 36.38
C HIS A 277 5.11 15.42 36.45
N ILE A 278 4.31 14.70 37.24
CA ILE A 278 2.94 15.11 37.59
C ILE A 278 3.00 16.48 38.29
N GLY A 279 2.68 17.51 37.53
CA GLY A 279 2.61 18.90 37.95
C GLY A 279 1.49 19.57 37.15
N ASP A 280 0.47 20.03 37.86
CA ASP A 280 -0.75 20.60 37.29
C ASP A 280 -0.45 21.88 36.48
N GLY A 281 -1.15 22.06 35.36
CA GLY A 281 -0.78 23.11 34.40
C GLY A 281 -1.43 22.97 33.02
N ASP A 282 -2.74 23.19 32.95
CA ASP A 282 -3.40 23.50 31.68
C ASP A 282 -2.81 24.79 31.08
N ARG A 283 -2.35 24.72 29.82
CA ARG A 283 -1.92 25.88 29.03
C ARG A 283 -2.36 25.69 27.58
N GLY A 284 -3.27 26.56 27.16
CA GLY A 284 -4.07 26.41 25.95
C GLY A 284 -3.29 26.37 24.64
N LEU A 285 -3.93 25.78 23.64
CA LEU A 285 -3.50 25.81 22.24
C LEU A 285 -3.38 27.27 21.77
N GLN A 286 -2.23 27.62 21.19
CA GLN A 286 -2.09 28.84 20.41
C GLN A 286 -2.29 28.51 18.94
N ASP A 287 -3.22 29.23 18.32
CA ASP A 287 -3.53 29.12 16.91
C ASP A 287 -2.33 29.60 16.08
N SER A 288 -1.80 28.74 15.22
CA SER A 288 -0.67 29.05 14.34
C SER A 288 -1.08 28.74 12.90
N THR A 289 -0.72 29.62 11.97
CA THR A 289 -1.24 29.60 10.61
C THR A 289 -0.70 28.40 9.81
N LEU A 290 -1.42 27.29 9.87
CA LEU A 290 -1.01 25.99 9.31
C LEU A 290 -1.14 25.94 7.77
N SER A 291 -0.07 25.49 7.09
CA SER A 291 -0.06 25.28 5.64
C SER A 291 -0.60 23.91 5.26
N ARG A 292 -1.46 23.86 4.23
CA ARG A 292 -2.17 22.65 3.78
C ARG A 292 -1.43 21.92 2.67
N SER A 293 -1.15 20.62 2.83
CA SER A 293 -0.74 19.74 1.72
C SER A 293 -1.95 19.46 0.82
N THR A 294 -1.79 19.67 -0.48
CA THR A 294 -2.86 19.60 -1.48
C THR A 294 -2.41 18.70 -2.63
N GLU A 295 -3.15 17.62 -2.89
CA GLU A 295 -2.88 16.69 -4.00
C GLU A 295 -4.07 16.56 -4.96
N PRO A 296 -3.85 16.56 -6.29
CA PRO A 296 -4.90 16.28 -7.26
C PRO A 296 -5.26 14.80 -7.23
N CYS A 297 -6.49 14.49 -6.87
CA CYS A 297 -7.01 13.12 -6.84
C CYS A 297 -7.72 12.81 -8.16
N LYS A 298 -7.37 11.69 -8.79
CA LYS A 298 -8.05 11.18 -9.98
C LYS A 298 -9.00 10.06 -9.59
N THR A 299 -10.29 10.27 -9.86
CA THR A 299 -11.32 9.24 -9.74
C THR A 299 -10.99 8.06 -10.65
N GLN A 300 -10.81 6.87 -10.05
CA GLN A 300 -10.65 5.63 -10.80
C GLN A 300 -12.01 5.14 -11.26
N SER A 301 -12.23 5.11 -12.58
CA SER A 301 -13.26 4.26 -13.19
C SER A 301 -12.65 2.89 -13.46
N ASP A 302 -13.25 1.84 -12.91
CA ASP A 302 -12.86 0.46 -13.19
C ASP A 302 -13.33 0.08 -14.61
N PRO A 303 -12.46 -0.42 -15.50
CA PRO A 303 -12.84 -0.75 -16.89
C PRO A 303 -13.60 -2.09 -17.02
N SER A 304 -13.84 -2.81 -15.92
CA SER A 304 -14.48 -4.12 -15.88
C SER A 304 -15.90 -4.07 -15.31
N SER A 305 -16.85 -3.54 -16.09
CA SER A 305 -18.29 -3.84 -15.95
C SER A 305 -18.98 -3.70 -17.31
N PRO A 306 -19.72 -4.73 -17.79
CA PRO A 306 -20.35 -4.68 -19.10
C PRO A 306 -21.53 -3.71 -19.10
N ALA A 307 -21.54 -2.77 -20.05
CA ALA A 307 -22.61 -1.80 -20.19
C ALA A 307 -23.93 -2.46 -20.64
N SER A 308 -24.86 -2.66 -19.70
CA SER A 308 -26.22 -3.12 -19.95
C SER A 308 -27.09 -2.01 -20.57
N SER A 309 -26.96 -1.83 -21.88
CA SER A 309 -27.77 -0.87 -22.65
C SER A 309 -29.18 -1.40 -22.95
N SER A 310 -30.12 -1.22 -22.03
CA SER A 310 -31.55 -1.31 -22.33
C SER A 310 -32.04 -0.01 -22.97
N GLY A 311 -32.37 -0.04 -24.28
CA GLY A 311 -32.66 1.18 -25.04
C GLY A 311 -33.34 0.92 -26.38
N SER A 312 -34.64 0.62 -26.34
CA SER A 312 -35.51 0.40 -27.50
C SER A 312 -35.30 1.39 -28.66
N ARG A 313 -34.97 0.87 -29.85
CA ARG A 313 -35.20 1.55 -31.14
C ARG A 313 -35.76 0.58 -32.16
N ARG A 314 -36.78 1.05 -32.90
CA ARG A 314 -37.56 0.26 -33.87
C ARG A 314 -36.70 -0.09 -35.10
N PHE A 315 -36.72 -1.35 -35.53
CA PHE A 315 -36.11 -1.78 -36.79
C PHE A 315 -37.13 -1.79 -37.94
N SER A 316 -36.90 -0.94 -38.93
CA SER A 316 -37.58 -1.00 -40.24
C SER A 316 -36.82 -1.97 -41.16
N ARG A 317 -37.53 -2.93 -41.77
CA ARG A 317 -36.94 -3.97 -42.64
C ARG A 317 -36.49 -3.42 -44.00
N PRO A 318 -35.28 -3.76 -44.49
CA PRO A 318 -34.94 -3.72 -45.92
C PRO A 318 -35.56 -4.90 -46.69
N ARG A 319 -35.84 -4.71 -47.99
CA ARG A 319 -36.31 -5.78 -48.91
C ARG A 319 -35.15 -6.70 -49.36
N PRO A 320 -35.41 -7.99 -49.66
CA PRO A 320 -34.42 -8.87 -50.29
C PRO A 320 -34.35 -8.68 -51.82
N PRO A 321 -33.21 -9.00 -52.46
CA PRO A 321 -33.08 -9.08 -53.92
C PRO A 321 -33.62 -10.41 -54.49
N PRO A 322 -33.90 -10.50 -55.80
CA PRO A 322 -34.48 -11.68 -56.43
C PRO A 322 -33.46 -12.74 -56.89
N ASN A 323 -33.96 -13.95 -57.11
CA ASN A 323 -33.34 -15.14 -57.74
C ASN A 323 -34.50 -15.84 -58.54
N PRO A 324 -34.33 -16.85 -59.45
CA PRO A 324 -33.17 -17.73 -59.68
C PRO A 324 -32.95 -18.17 -61.17
N ARG A 325 -32.28 -19.34 -61.35
CA ARG A 325 -32.08 -20.20 -62.57
C ARG A 325 -30.77 -19.93 -63.33
N THR A 326 -30.00 -20.89 -63.86
CA THR A 326 -29.97 -22.40 -63.93
C THR A 326 -28.49 -22.75 -64.31
N ALA A 327 -27.86 -23.91 -64.06
CA ALA A 327 -28.16 -25.31 -64.36
C ALA A 327 -27.17 -26.27 -63.62
N ASN A 328 -27.16 -27.58 -63.93
CA ASN A 328 -26.56 -28.66 -63.10
C ASN A 328 -25.34 -29.39 -63.81
N PRO A 329 -24.80 -30.56 -63.37
CA PRO A 329 -23.34 -30.82 -63.22
C PRO A 329 -22.75 -31.79 -64.28
N PRO A 330 -21.50 -32.33 -64.17
CA PRO A 330 -21.26 -33.59 -63.38
C PRO A 330 -19.83 -33.87 -62.82
N GLN A 331 -19.72 -34.80 -61.84
CA GLN A 331 -18.65 -35.83 -61.56
C GLN A 331 -17.15 -35.38 -61.41
N SER A 332 -16.20 -36.06 -60.72
CA SER A 332 -16.01 -37.44 -60.20
C SER A 332 -15.02 -37.51 -59.00
N GLY A 333 -15.03 -38.57 -58.17
CA GLY A 333 -13.98 -38.86 -57.13
C GLY A 333 -12.93 -39.89 -57.61
N PRO A 334 -12.30 -40.77 -56.77
CA PRO A 334 -12.12 -40.80 -55.29
C PRO A 334 -10.67 -41.28 -54.84
N THR A 335 -10.54 -42.07 -53.74
CA THR A 335 -9.34 -42.79 -53.14
C THR A 335 -8.34 -41.98 -52.29
N LEU A 336 -7.92 -42.34 -51.05
CA LEU A 336 -7.37 -43.58 -50.41
C LEU A 336 -5.88 -43.86 -50.78
N SER A 337 -4.93 -44.30 -49.92
CA SER A 337 -4.98 -44.98 -48.60
C SER A 337 -3.64 -44.95 -47.80
N ALA A 338 -3.68 -45.35 -46.50
CA ALA A 338 -2.74 -46.15 -45.67
C ALA A 338 -1.18 -46.03 -45.79
N ALA A 339 -0.42 -45.77 -44.70
CA ALA A 339 0.20 -46.72 -43.70
C ALA A 339 1.63 -47.20 -44.11
N THR A 340 2.52 -47.83 -43.31
CA THR A 340 2.46 -48.51 -41.98
C THR A 340 3.89 -48.70 -41.39
N SER A 341 4.04 -48.93 -40.06
CA SER A 341 5.16 -49.64 -39.37
C SER A 341 6.61 -49.09 -39.52
N GLY A 342 7.60 -49.31 -38.64
CA GLY A 342 7.78 -50.09 -37.40
C GLY A 342 9.31 -50.26 -37.14
N ALA A 343 9.84 -50.86 -36.05
CA ALA A 343 9.32 -51.26 -34.74
C ALA A 343 10.49 -51.81 -33.87
N GLY A 344 10.42 -51.71 -32.52
CA GLY A 344 11.06 -52.70 -31.63
C GLY A 344 12.17 -52.26 -30.64
N PRO A 345 12.48 -53.11 -29.62
CA PRO A 345 12.67 -52.63 -28.23
C PRO A 345 13.86 -53.22 -27.42
N THR A 346 14.16 -52.64 -26.24
CA THR A 346 14.76 -53.23 -24.99
C THR A 346 15.04 -52.08 -23.99
N SER A 347 15.07 -52.22 -22.65
CA SER A 347 14.64 -53.25 -21.69
C SER A 347 14.45 -52.63 -20.28
N GLU A 348 13.80 -53.38 -19.38
CA GLU A 348 13.93 -53.37 -17.90
C GLU A 348 13.44 -52.19 -17.01
N SER A 349 12.61 -52.58 -16.03
CA SER A 349 12.31 -51.94 -14.73
C SER A 349 13.05 -52.74 -13.63
N PRO A 350 12.81 -52.67 -12.29
CA PRO A 350 11.85 -51.84 -11.51
C PRO A 350 12.24 -51.30 -10.09
N TRP A 351 11.55 -50.22 -9.63
CA TRP A 351 11.05 -49.96 -8.24
C TRP A 351 12.05 -49.85 -7.03
N PRO A 352 11.63 -49.57 -5.75
CA PRO A 352 10.78 -48.49 -5.21
C PRO A 352 11.25 -47.85 -3.83
N PHE A 353 10.36 -47.07 -3.18
CA PHE A 353 10.39 -46.43 -1.83
C PHE A 353 11.21 -45.13 -1.67
N SER A 354 10.87 -44.08 -0.90
CA SER A 354 9.71 -43.58 -0.08
C SER A 354 10.27 -42.92 1.22
N PRO A 355 9.50 -42.06 1.93
CA PRO A 355 10.10 -40.91 2.63
C PRO A 355 10.31 -41.09 4.15
N ARG A 356 10.98 -40.09 4.73
CA ARG A 356 10.82 -39.61 6.11
C ARG A 356 10.83 -38.09 6.13
#